data_AF-A0A7C5C4V3-F1
#
_entry.id   AF-A0A7C5C4V3-F1
#
_cell.length_a   1.000
_cell.length_b   1.000
_cell.length_c   1.000
_cell.angle_alpha   90.00
_cell.angle_beta   90.00
_cell.angle_gamma   90.00
#
_symmetry.space_group_name_H-M   'P 1'
#
loop_
_entity.id
_entity.type
_entity.pdbx_description
1 polymer ?
#
loop_
_entity_poly.entity_id
_entity_poly.type
_entity_poly.pdbx_seq_one_letter_code
_entity_poly.pdbx_strand_id
1 'polypeptide(L)'
;MEGALKALARTGAVLLNQSVLLRGVNDSVESLAALSGALLDNGVLPYYLHLLDRVQGTGHFEVDEDRGKGLHRALLRRLPGYQVPRLVRETPGAPHKLVV
;
A
#
# COMPACT_ATOMS: atom_id res chain seq x y z
N MET A 1 19.22 0.27 -1.20
CA MET A 1 17.97 0.68 -0.53
C MET A 1 18.02 0.45 0.98
N GLU A 2 18.46 -0.74 1.45
CA GLU A 2 18.50 -1.07 2.88
C GLU A 2 19.30 -0.09 3.76
N GLY A 3 20.40 0.47 3.24
CA GLY A 3 21.26 1.38 4.02
C GLY A 3 20.55 2.66 4.49
N ALA A 4 19.67 3.24 3.65
CA ALA A 4 18.94 4.45 3.99
C ALA A 4 17.83 4.18 5.02
N LEU A 5 17.09 3.08 4.85
CA LEU A 5 16.06 2.67 5.81
C LEU A 5 16.67 2.33 7.17
N LYS A 6 17.78 1.58 7.19
CA LYS A 6 18.53 1.27 8.42
C LYS A 6 19.06 2.53 9.09
N ALA A 7 19.56 3.51 8.34
CA ALA A 7 20.02 4.78 8.89
C ALA A 7 18.87 5.58 9.53
N LEU A 8 17.70 5.63 8.88
CA LEU A 8 16.51 6.30 9.44
C LEU A 8 15.99 5.57 10.69
N ALA A 9 15.90 4.24 10.65
CA ALA A 9 15.44 3.45 11.79
C ALA A 9 16.33 3.63 13.04
N ARG A 10 17.65 3.81 12.86
CA ARG A 10 18.59 4.09 13.96
C ARG A 10 18.33 5.41 14.68
N THR A 11 17.57 6.33 14.10
CA THR A 11 17.15 7.57 14.78
C THR A 11 16.02 7.35 15.80
N GLY A 12 15.43 6.14 15.83
CA GLY A 12 14.22 5.84 16.60
C GLY A 12 12.91 6.15 15.86
N ALA A 13 12.99 6.63 14.61
CA ALA A 13 11.83 6.88 13.79
C ALA A 13 11.08 5.58 13.42
N VAL A 14 9.75 5.63 13.48
CA VAL A 14 8.88 4.58 12.93
C VAL A 14 8.73 4.81 11.43
N LEU A 15 9.08 3.80 10.63
CA LEU A 15 8.99 3.88 9.18
C LEU A 15 7.69 3.25 8.69
N LEU A 16 6.93 4.03 7.91
CA LEU A 16 5.65 3.60 7.33
C LEU A 16 5.72 3.66 5.80
N ASN A 17 5.13 2.68 5.13
CA ASN A 17 4.98 2.68 3.69
C ASN A 17 3.55 3.05 3.27
N GLN A 18 3.46 3.95 2.30
CA GLN A 18 2.24 4.25 1.57
C GLN A 18 2.46 3.91 0.10
N SER A 19 1.72 2.94 -0.40
CA SER A 19 1.78 2.50 -1.79
C SER A 19 0.49 2.87 -2.51
N VAL A 20 0.56 3.11 -3.82
CA VAL A 20 -0.61 3.28 -4.67
C VAL A 20 -0.86 1.98 -5.44
N LEU A 21 -2.11 1.54 -5.51
CA LEU A 21 -2.52 0.39 -6.32
C LEU A 21 -2.61 0.83 -7.79
N LEU A 22 -1.75 0.26 -8.63
CA LEU A 22 -1.56 0.65 -10.01
C LEU A 22 -1.63 -0.57 -10.93
N ARG A 23 -2.47 -0.46 -11.97
CA ARG A 23 -2.69 -1.47 -13.01
C ARG A 23 -1.38 -1.78 -13.74
N GLY A 24 -1.05 -3.06 -13.86
CA GLY A 24 0.15 -3.51 -14.54
C GLY A 24 1.46 -3.27 -13.77
N VAL A 25 1.39 -2.79 -12.53
CA VAL A 25 2.56 -2.55 -11.67
C VAL A 25 2.52 -3.44 -10.44
N ASN A 26 1.47 -3.31 -9.63
CA ASN A 26 1.33 -4.02 -8.35
C ASN A 26 -0.11 -4.51 -8.09
N ASP A 27 -0.91 -4.67 -9.14
CA ASP A 27 -2.32 -5.09 -9.08
C ASP A 27 -2.50 -6.62 -8.97
N SER A 28 -1.62 -7.28 -8.23
CA SER A 28 -1.65 -8.72 -7.93
C SER A 28 -1.40 -9.00 -6.45
N VAL A 29 -1.93 -10.12 -5.95
CA VAL A 29 -1.74 -10.53 -4.55
C VAL A 29 -0.27 -10.87 -4.30
N GLU A 30 0.39 -11.45 -5.29
CA GLU A 30 1.80 -11.85 -5.27
C GLU A 30 2.70 -10.63 -5.10
N SER A 31 2.52 -9.59 -5.92
CA SER A 31 3.32 -8.36 -5.85
C SER A 31 3.10 -7.64 -4.53
N LEU A 32 1.85 -7.52 -4.08
CA LEU A 32 1.53 -6.84 -2.81
C LEU A 32 2.06 -7.61 -1.60
N ALA A 33 1.97 -8.94 -1.59
CA ALA A 33 2.52 -9.76 -0.52
C ALA A 33 4.05 -9.74 -0.48
N ALA A 34 4.70 -9.80 -1.65
CA ALA A 34 6.16 -9.67 -1.73
C ALA A 34 6.64 -8.31 -1.23
N LEU A 35 5.92 -7.22 -1.58
CA LEU A 35 6.21 -5.89 -1.07
C LEU A 35 6.06 -5.81 0.46
N SER A 36 4.95 -6.30 1.02
CA SER A 36 4.76 -6.30 2.48
C SER A 36 5.85 -7.05 3.23
N GLY A 37 6.28 -8.23 2.72
CA GLY A 37 7.40 -8.98 3.29
C GLY A 37 8.70 -8.18 3.26
N ALA A 38 9.06 -7.66 2.07
CA ALA A 38 10.28 -6.87 1.89
C ALA A 38 10.32 -5.59 2.76
N LEU A 39 9.17 -4.96 2.98
CA LEU A 39 9.05 -3.80 3.88
C LEU A 39 9.37 -4.20 5.33
N LEU A 40 8.78 -5.30 5.82
CA LEU A 40 9.00 -5.77 7.18
C LEU A 40 10.43 -6.24 7.42
N ASP A 41 11.02 -6.94 6.45
CA ASP A 41 12.43 -7.34 6.50
C ASP A 41 13.38 -6.13 6.65
N ASN A 42 12.91 -4.94 6.25
CA ASN A 42 13.63 -3.67 6.36
C ASN A 42 13.13 -2.76 7.49
N GLY A 43 12.28 -3.26 8.40
CA GLY A 43 11.75 -2.50 9.53
C GLY A 43 10.77 -1.39 9.14
N VAL A 44 10.11 -1.52 7.98
CA VAL A 44 9.08 -0.59 7.50
C VAL A 44 7.71 -1.26 7.62
N LEU A 45 6.74 -0.58 8.21
CA LEU A 45 5.38 -1.11 8.33
C LEU A 45 4.57 -0.78 7.08
N PRO A 46 3.95 -1.78 6.41
CA PRO A 46 2.94 -1.53 5.38
C PRO A 46 1.75 -0.79 6.00
N TYR A 47 1.48 0.44 5.58
CA TYR A 47 0.51 1.30 6.27
C TYR A 47 -0.74 1.56 5.43
N TYR A 48 -0.57 2.14 4.24
CA TYR A 48 -1.68 2.41 3.32
C TYR A 48 -1.43 1.83 1.94
N LEU A 49 -2.51 1.29 1.37
CA LEU A 49 -2.64 1.00 -0.05
C LEU A 49 -3.72 1.93 -0.60
N HIS A 50 -3.31 2.95 -1.35
CA HIS A 50 -4.20 3.94 -1.93
C HIS A 50 -4.80 3.41 -3.23
N LEU A 51 -6.11 3.53 -3.40
CA LEU A 51 -6.68 3.59 -4.73
C LEU A 51 -6.18 4.86 -5.42
N LEU A 52 -5.95 4.77 -6.73
CA LEU A 52 -5.38 5.87 -7.51
C LEU A 52 -6.26 7.12 -7.45
N ASP A 53 -5.66 8.25 -7.08
CA ASP A 53 -6.27 9.56 -7.25
C ASP A 53 -6.22 9.95 -8.73
N ARG A 54 -7.40 10.22 -9.30
CA ARG A 54 -7.52 10.60 -10.71
C ARG A 54 -6.95 12.00 -10.90
N VAL A 55 -5.78 12.08 -11.50
CA VAL A 55 -5.19 13.32 -12.01
C VAL A 55 -4.98 13.17 -13.52
N GLN A 56 -4.77 14.28 -14.22
CA GLN A 56 -4.60 14.26 -15.67
C GLN A 56 -3.47 13.29 -16.08
N GLY A 57 -3.79 12.36 -16.97
CA GLY A 57 -2.85 11.38 -17.51
C GLY A 57 -2.71 10.07 -16.71
N THR A 58 -3.29 9.90 -15.52
CA THR A 58 -3.05 8.68 -14.71
C THR A 58 -4.06 7.55 -14.91
N GLY A 59 -5.16 7.78 -15.64
CA GLY A 59 -6.27 6.81 -15.75
C GLY A 59 -5.89 5.42 -16.27
N HIS A 60 -4.83 5.29 -17.06
CA HIS A 60 -4.34 4.00 -17.56
C HIS A 60 -3.77 3.09 -16.46
N PHE A 61 -3.37 3.66 -15.31
CA PHE A 61 -2.95 2.91 -14.13
C PHE A 61 -4.11 2.59 -13.18
N GLU A 62 -5.34 3.02 -13.47
CA GLU A 62 -6.45 2.86 -12.54
C GLU A 62 -6.85 1.39 -12.38
N VAL A 63 -6.95 0.94 -11.13
CA VAL A 63 -7.54 -0.35 -10.77
C VAL A 63 -8.93 -0.11 -10.19
N ASP A 64 -9.92 -0.82 -10.72
CA ASP A 64 -11.30 -0.71 -10.26
C ASP A 64 -11.41 -1.01 -8.76
N GLU A 65 -12.23 -0.25 -8.03
CA GLU A 65 -12.34 -0.36 -6.58
C GLU A 65 -12.69 -1.78 -6.12
N ASP A 66 -13.63 -2.44 -6.79
CA ASP A 66 -14.02 -3.82 -6.48
C ASP A 66 -12.86 -4.81 -6.66
N ARG A 67 -12.01 -4.57 -7.67
CA ARG A 67 -10.78 -5.33 -7.88
C ARG A 67 -9.80 -5.06 -6.73
N GLY A 68 -9.63 -3.80 -6.32
CA GLY A 68 -8.83 -3.41 -5.15
C GLY A 68 -9.30 -4.09 -3.87
N LYS A 69 -10.60 -4.07 -3.57
CA LYS A 69 -11.22 -4.78 -2.43
C LYS A 69 -11.03 -6.29 -2.54
N GLY A 70 -11.09 -6.84 -3.75
CA GLY A 70 -10.79 -8.25 -4.02
C GLY A 70 -9.36 -8.64 -3.64
N LEU A 71 -8.39 -7.84 -4.09
CA LEU A 71 -6.97 -8.02 -3.76
C LEU A 71 -6.72 -7.89 -2.26
N HIS A 72 -7.26 -6.84 -1.61
CA HIS A 72 -7.11 -6.62 -0.18
C HIS A 72 -7.68 -7.79 0.66
N ARG A 73 -8.87 -8.30 0.32
CA ARG A 73 -9.43 -9.50 0.96
C ARG A 73 -8.57 -10.75 0.76
N ALA A 74 -7.93 -10.89 -0.40
CA ALA A 74 -7.02 -11.99 -0.65
C ALA A 74 -5.73 -11.87 0.18
N LEU A 75 -5.20 -10.66 0.37
CA LEU A 75 -4.07 -10.41 1.26
C LEU A 75 -4.41 -10.75 2.71
N LEU A 76 -5.59 -10.34 3.22
CA LEU A 76 -6.05 -10.70 4.56
C LEU A 76 -6.15 -12.21 4.80
N ARG A 77 -6.42 -13.01 3.77
CA ARG A 77 -6.42 -14.48 3.88
C ARG A 77 -5.01 -15.10 3.83
N ARG A 78 -4.05 -14.41 3.20
CA ARG A 78 -2.71 -14.93 2.93
C ARG A 78 -1.68 -14.51 3.97
N LEU A 79 -1.81 -13.31 4.53
CA LEU A 79 -0.81 -12.68 5.39
C LEU A 79 -1.35 -12.46 6.81
N PRO A 80 -0.48 -12.40 7.82
CA PRO A 80 -0.85 -11.88 9.12
C PRO A 80 -1.38 -10.44 9.00
N GLY A 81 -2.40 -10.09 9.79
CA GLY A 81 -3.10 -8.80 9.65
C GLY A 81 -2.20 -7.56 9.73
N TYR A 82 -1.14 -7.61 10.54
CA TYR A 82 -0.18 -6.50 10.67
C TYR A 82 0.70 -6.28 9.43
N GLN A 83 0.72 -7.23 8.48
CA GLN A 83 1.41 -7.08 7.20
C GLN A 83 0.49 -6.55 6.11
N VAL A 84 -0.82 -6.44 6.37
CA VAL A 84 -1.80 -6.01 5.38
C VAL A 84 -2.01 -4.50 5.52
N PRO A 85 -1.61 -3.69 4.52
CA PRO A 85 -1.85 -2.26 4.55
C PRO A 85 -3.35 -1.97 4.44
N ARG A 86 -3.81 -0.87 5.05
CA ARG A 86 -5.22 -0.46 4.94
C ARG A 86 -5.49 0.04 3.52
N LEU A 87 -6.49 -0.54 2.86
CA LEU A 87 -7.00 -0.03 1.58
C LEU A 87 -7.76 1.27 1.83
N VAL A 88 -7.34 2.35 1.18
CA VAL A 88 -7.89 3.69 1.38
C VAL A 88 -8.06 4.44 0.06
N ARG A 89 -8.90 5.47 0.07
CA ARG A 89 -9.07 6.42 -1.05
C ARG A 89 -9.08 7.85 -0.52
N GLU A 90 -8.51 8.77 -1.30
CA GLU A 90 -8.69 10.20 -1.09
C GLU A 90 -10.07 10.62 -1.61
N THR A 91 -10.84 11.34 -0.80
CA THR A 91 -12.11 11.93 -1.21
C THR A 91 -11.99 13.45 -1.12
N PRO A 92 -12.10 14.20 -2.23
CA PRO A 92 -12.03 15.66 -2.19
C PRO A 92 -13.01 16.25 -1.17
N GLY A 93 -12.50 17.09 -0.27
CA GLY A 93 -13.30 17.73 0.78
C GLY A 93 -13.51 16.89 2.05
N ALA A 94 -13.05 15.64 2.11
CA ALA A 94 -13.07 14.87 3.35
C ALA A 94 -11.95 15.33 4.30
N PRO A 95 -12.17 15.32 5.64
CA PRO A 95 -11.15 15.74 6.60
C PRO A 95 -10.01 14.72 6.76
N HIS A 96 -10.17 13.50 6.25
CA HIS A 96 -9.18 12.42 6.29
C HIS A 96 -9.46 11.38 5.20
N LYS A 97 -8.47 10.50 4.99
CA LYS A 97 -8.56 9.33 4.09
C LYS A 97 -9.61 8.35 4.56
N LEU A 98 -10.47 7.90 3.64
CA LEU A 98 -11.51 6.93 3.94
C LEU A 98 -10.99 5.51 3.72
N VAL A 99 -11.29 4.61 4.66
CA VAL A 99 -11.06 3.17 4.50
C VAL A 99 -12.14 2.62 3.59
N VAL A 100 -11.73 1.85 2.58
CA VAL A 100 -12.56 1.40 1.46
C VAL A 100 -13.03 -0.04 1.64
#